data_AF-A0A8T4VVQ3-F1
#
_entry.id   AF-A0A8T4VVQ3-F1
#
_cell.length_a   1.000
_cell.length_b   1.000
_cell.length_c   1.000
_cell.angle_alpha   90.00
_cell.angle_beta   90.00
_cell.angle_gamma   90.00
#
_symmetry.space_group_name_H-M   'P 1'
#
loop_
_entity.id
_entity.type
_entity.pdbx_description
1 polymer ?
#
loop_
_entity_poly.entity_id
_entity_poly.type
_entity_poly.pdbx_seq_one_letter_code
_entity_poly.pdbx_strand_id
1 'polypeptide(L)'
;MSSSDEKISYPPADPVLTEKPSFRKYLKYIGFFGPGAVVASLTIGQGQLILGPQIGAWAGLALLWLVMVNVGSYIIAYVSLRFSMLSGIGLMDLFAIKTKKGWFNWLLLIIMLIFIPVFAASIITTLGQSLAWIFGFGNYLFWGISMSLIAAVLVLLGRYRLLEVSQAIFVAVLAIGAIVSVLLLSPAPDIVEIGSNLFSIGQNIPDSYPAWVDQVHGFQKTPIPLTMLGYLGTLTFTLIP
;
A
#
# COMPACT_ATOMS: atom_id res chain seq x y z
N MET A 1 11.76 -4.65 -45.64
CA MET A 1 13.15 -4.45 -45.15
C MET A 1 13.38 -5.42 -44.03
N SER A 2 14.49 -6.16 -44.15
CA SER A 2 15.02 -7.28 -43.35
C SER A 2 14.63 -7.30 -41.87
N SER A 3 13.91 -8.34 -41.45
CA SER A 3 13.82 -8.79 -40.06
C SER A 3 15.18 -9.35 -39.63
N SER A 4 16.07 -8.49 -39.15
CA SER A 4 17.25 -8.94 -38.43
C SER A 4 16.79 -9.56 -37.12
N ASP A 5 16.98 -10.87 -36.97
CA ASP A 5 16.93 -11.60 -35.70
C ASP A 5 17.95 -10.99 -34.74
N GLU A 6 17.56 -9.91 -34.06
CA GLU A 6 18.32 -9.31 -32.99
C GLU A 6 18.28 -10.30 -31.82
N LYS A 7 19.29 -11.18 -31.76
CA LYS A 7 19.46 -12.11 -30.63
C LYS A 7 19.60 -11.29 -29.36
N ILE A 8 18.51 -11.18 -28.61
CA ILE A 8 18.47 -10.58 -27.29
C ILE A 8 19.52 -11.30 -26.42
N SER A 9 20.65 -10.63 -26.19
CA SER A 9 21.72 -11.14 -25.35
C SER A 9 21.38 -10.78 -23.90
N TYR A 10 20.93 -11.77 -23.14
CA TYR A 10 20.68 -11.58 -21.71
C TYR A 10 22.03 -11.42 -20.99
N PRO A 11 22.16 -10.45 -20.07
CA PRO A 11 23.33 -10.36 -19.22
C PRO A 11 23.51 -11.67 -18.44
N PRO A 12 24.76 -12.10 -18.17
CA PRO A 12 25.00 -13.28 -17.36
C PRO A 12 24.35 -13.11 -15.99
N ALA A 13 23.66 -14.16 -15.51
CA ALA A 13 22.97 -14.14 -14.23
C ALA A 13 23.94 -13.75 -13.11
N ASP A 14 23.49 -12.86 -12.24
CA ASP A 14 24.27 -12.37 -11.10
C ASP A 14 24.84 -13.57 -10.31
N PRO A 15 26.15 -13.60 -9.96
CA PRO A 15 26.78 -14.72 -9.25
C PRO A 15 26.02 -15.18 -7.99
N VAL A 16 25.28 -14.28 -7.34
CA VAL A 16 24.43 -14.62 -6.19
C VAL A 16 23.30 -15.60 -6.56
N LEU A 17 22.76 -15.53 -7.78
CA LEU A 17 21.69 -16.41 -8.26
C LEU A 17 22.20 -17.81 -8.59
N THR A 18 23.47 -17.94 -9.03
CA THR A 18 24.10 -19.21 -9.43
C THR A 18 24.83 -19.94 -8.29
N GLU A 19 25.08 -19.29 -7.14
CA GLU A 19 25.62 -19.94 -5.93
C GLU A 19 24.68 -21.05 -5.39
N LYS A 20 25.21 -22.11 -4.75
CA LYS A 20 24.39 -23.15 -4.10
C LYS A 20 23.58 -22.56 -2.93
N PRO A 21 22.39 -23.10 -2.58
CA PRO A 21 21.61 -22.62 -1.44
C PRO A 21 22.45 -22.69 -0.15
N SER A 22 22.74 -21.52 0.44
CA SER A 22 23.55 -21.34 1.64
C SER A 22 22.98 -20.17 2.44
N PHE A 23 23.11 -20.19 3.77
CA PHE A 23 22.65 -19.09 4.64
C PHE A 23 23.23 -17.73 4.20
N ARG A 24 24.50 -17.71 3.76
CA ARG A 24 25.15 -16.50 3.22
C ARG A 24 24.51 -16.01 1.90
N LYS A 25 24.02 -16.92 1.06
CA LYS A 25 23.28 -16.59 -0.17
C LYS A 25 21.93 -15.95 0.16
N TYR A 26 21.19 -16.50 1.13
CA TYR A 26 19.93 -15.89 1.58
C TYR A 26 20.14 -14.51 2.21
N LEU A 27 21.24 -14.31 2.96
CA LEU A 27 21.58 -12.99 3.50
C LEU A 27 21.93 -11.99 2.40
N LYS A 28 22.63 -12.41 1.34
CA LYS A 28 22.86 -11.56 0.15
C LYS A 28 21.56 -11.21 -0.59
N TYR A 29 20.54 -12.08 -0.58
CA TYR A 29 19.23 -11.77 -1.17
C TYR A 29 18.49 -10.64 -0.47
N ILE A 30 18.71 -10.43 0.83
CA ILE A 30 18.17 -9.26 1.54
C ILE A 30 18.76 -7.96 0.94
N GLY A 31 19.98 -8.00 0.38
CA GLY A 31 20.56 -6.86 -0.33
C GLY A 31 19.84 -6.46 -1.62
N PHE A 32 19.13 -7.40 -2.25
CA PHE A 32 18.27 -7.14 -3.42
C PHE A 32 16.82 -6.80 -3.04
N PHE A 33 16.50 -6.74 -1.75
CA PHE A 33 15.15 -6.47 -1.26
C PHE A 33 14.73 -5.00 -1.43
N GLY A 34 15.66 -4.08 -1.69
CA GLY A 34 15.42 -2.63 -1.75
C GLY A 34 14.23 -2.21 -2.65
N PRO A 35 14.25 -2.53 -3.96
CA PRO A 35 13.14 -2.21 -4.86
C PRO A 35 11.81 -2.86 -4.43
N GLY A 36 11.87 -4.08 -3.90
CA GLY A 36 10.70 -4.79 -3.38
C GLY A 36 10.12 -4.15 -2.12
N ALA A 37 10.97 -3.65 -1.22
CA ALA A 37 10.58 -2.93 -0.03
C ALA A 37 9.90 -1.60 -0.38
N VAL A 38 10.45 -0.86 -1.35
CA VAL A 38 9.84 0.38 -1.85
C VAL A 38 8.47 0.09 -2.43
N VAL A 39 8.34 -0.91 -3.29
CA VAL A 39 7.04 -1.33 -3.85
C VAL A 39 6.08 -1.72 -2.73
N ALA A 40 6.48 -2.59 -1.80
CA ALA A 40 5.64 -3.02 -0.69
C ALA A 40 5.19 -1.85 0.19
N SER A 41 6.06 -0.86 0.39
CA SER A 41 5.72 0.32 1.18
C SER A 41 4.78 1.28 0.45
N LEU A 42 4.74 1.27 -0.89
CA LEU A 42 3.73 1.99 -1.66
C LEU A 42 2.34 1.34 -1.57
N THR A 43 2.27 0.04 -1.26
CA THR A 43 0.99 -0.66 -1.13
C THR A 43 0.26 -0.30 0.17
N ILE A 44 1.03 0.10 1.20
CA ILE A 44 0.52 0.51 2.50
C ILE A 44 0.07 1.98 2.42
N GLY A 45 -1.21 2.17 2.16
CA GLY A 45 -1.83 3.49 2.06
C GLY A 45 -2.37 4.01 3.40
N GLN A 46 -2.52 5.32 3.48
CA GLN A 46 -3.20 6.01 4.60
C GLN A 46 -4.57 5.39 4.92
N GLY A 47 -5.35 5.04 3.89
CA GLY A 47 -6.69 4.46 4.06
C GLY A 47 -6.67 3.18 4.88
N GLN A 48 -5.64 2.35 4.74
CA GLN A 48 -5.51 1.09 5.49
C GLN A 48 -5.17 1.35 6.96
N LEU A 49 -4.37 2.38 7.23
CA LEU A 49 -3.99 2.77 8.60
C LEU A 49 -5.15 3.38 9.39
N ILE A 50 -6.14 3.97 8.72
CA ILE A 50 -7.33 4.55 9.37
C ILE A 50 -8.47 3.54 9.39
N LEU A 51 -8.86 3.03 8.22
CA LEU A 51 -9.99 2.11 8.08
C LEU A 51 -9.69 0.74 8.69
N GLY A 52 -8.45 0.27 8.66
CA GLY A 52 -8.08 -1.03 9.22
C GLY A 52 -8.40 -1.13 10.72
N PRO A 53 -7.82 -0.25 11.57
CA PRO A 53 -8.15 -0.20 12.99
C PRO A 53 -9.63 0.13 13.24
N GLN A 54 -10.23 1.02 12.44
CA GLN A 54 -11.66 1.35 12.56
C GLN A 54 -12.55 0.12 12.35
N ILE A 55 -12.33 -0.65 11.28
CA ILE A 55 -13.07 -1.87 10.97
C ILE A 55 -12.80 -2.93 12.04
N GLY A 56 -11.55 -3.11 12.45
CA GLY A 56 -11.20 -4.03 13.53
C GLY A 56 -11.87 -3.69 14.87
N ALA A 57 -12.08 -2.41 15.16
CA ALA A 57 -12.70 -1.97 16.41
C ALA A 57 -14.18 -2.38 16.53
N TRP A 58 -14.97 -2.26 15.45
CA TRP A 58 -16.40 -2.60 15.50
C TRP A 58 -16.74 -3.99 14.94
N ALA A 59 -15.95 -4.53 14.01
CA ALA A 59 -16.19 -5.85 13.43
C ALA A 59 -15.36 -6.96 14.10
N GLY A 60 -14.43 -6.61 14.99
CA GLY A 60 -13.50 -7.57 15.59
C GLY A 60 -12.69 -8.33 14.54
N LEU A 61 -12.57 -9.65 14.71
CA LEU A 61 -11.86 -10.53 13.78
C LEU A 61 -12.71 -10.96 12.57
N ALA A 62 -14.00 -10.66 12.53
CA ALA A 62 -14.91 -11.20 11.53
C ALA A 62 -14.56 -10.78 10.08
N LEU A 63 -13.97 -9.60 9.90
CA LEU A 63 -13.60 -9.05 8.59
C LEU A 63 -12.11 -9.26 8.24
N LEU A 64 -11.39 -10.11 8.97
CA LEU A 64 -9.97 -10.39 8.73
C LEU A 64 -9.71 -10.96 7.33
N TRP A 65 -10.66 -11.72 6.77
CA TRP A 65 -10.58 -12.28 5.42
C TRP A 65 -10.44 -11.22 4.30
N LEU A 66 -10.79 -9.94 4.55
CA LEU A 66 -10.57 -8.86 3.60
C LEU A 66 -9.08 -8.71 3.24
N VAL A 67 -8.18 -9.02 4.20
CA VAL A 67 -6.73 -9.04 3.97
C VAL A 67 -6.35 -10.15 3.00
N MET A 68 -6.98 -11.32 3.09
CA MET A 68 -6.71 -12.43 2.16
C MET A 68 -7.18 -12.15 0.74
N VAL A 69 -8.31 -11.45 0.57
CA VAL A 69 -8.78 -11.05 -0.76
C VAL A 69 -7.78 -10.11 -1.44
N ASN A 70 -7.05 -9.29 -0.68
CA ASN A 70 -6.00 -8.42 -1.21
C ASN A 70 -4.80 -9.18 -1.81
N VAL A 71 -4.63 -10.48 -1.53
CA VAL A 71 -3.58 -11.28 -2.20
C VAL A 71 -3.73 -11.20 -3.73
N GLY A 72 -4.96 -11.07 -4.24
CA GLY A 72 -5.21 -10.86 -5.67
C GLY A 72 -4.52 -9.61 -6.23
N SER A 73 -4.53 -8.51 -5.48
CA SER A 73 -3.89 -7.26 -5.91
C SER A 73 -2.37 -7.35 -5.85
N TYR A 74 -1.81 -8.11 -4.89
CA TYR A 74 -0.38 -8.43 -4.88
C TYR A 74 0.05 -9.20 -6.14
N ILE A 75 -0.77 -10.17 -6.59
CA ILE A 75 -0.51 -10.90 -7.84
C ILE A 75 -0.49 -9.92 -9.02
N ILE A 76 -1.43 -8.98 -9.08
CA ILE A 76 -1.47 -7.97 -10.15
C ILE A 76 -0.20 -7.11 -10.13
N ALA A 77 0.22 -6.58 -8.99
CA ALA A 77 1.44 -5.78 -8.91
C ALA A 77 2.70 -6.60 -9.27
N TYR A 78 2.78 -7.85 -8.81
CA TYR A 78 3.89 -8.72 -9.16
C TYR A 78 3.98 -8.96 -10.68
N VAL A 79 2.85 -9.26 -11.33
CA VAL A 79 2.80 -9.48 -12.78
C VAL A 79 3.15 -8.18 -13.53
N SER A 80 2.62 -7.04 -13.09
CA SER A 80 2.90 -5.71 -13.66
C SER A 80 4.38 -5.33 -13.59
N LEU A 81 5.01 -5.51 -12.43
CA LEU A 81 6.43 -5.22 -12.23
C LEU A 81 7.31 -6.19 -13.01
N ARG A 82 6.98 -7.48 -12.98
CA ARG A 82 7.71 -8.49 -13.75
C ARG A 82 7.62 -8.22 -15.25
N PHE A 83 6.45 -7.82 -15.75
CA PHE A 83 6.28 -7.42 -17.14
C PHE A 83 7.16 -6.22 -17.49
N SER A 84 7.15 -5.17 -16.66
CA SER A 84 7.93 -3.95 -16.90
C SER A 84 9.44 -4.23 -16.87
N MET A 85 9.91 -5.09 -15.96
CA MET A 85 11.31 -5.51 -15.88
C MET A 85 11.76 -6.36 -17.07
N LEU A 86 10.91 -7.26 -17.57
CA LEU A 86 11.27 -8.15 -18.69
C LEU A 86 11.17 -7.47 -20.05
N SER A 87 10.17 -6.62 -20.25
CA SER A 87 9.93 -5.94 -21.53
C SER A 87 10.70 -4.62 -21.66
N GLY A 88 11.09 -4.00 -20.54
CA GLY A 88 11.66 -2.65 -20.52
C GLY A 88 10.64 -1.56 -20.87
N ILE A 89 9.36 -1.90 -21.02
CA ILE A 89 8.28 -1.00 -21.43
C ILE A 89 7.37 -0.76 -20.22
N GLY A 90 7.08 0.51 -19.92
CA GLY A 90 6.12 0.86 -18.88
C GLY A 90 4.68 0.47 -19.26
N LEU A 91 3.83 0.22 -18.28
CA LEU A 91 2.41 -0.10 -18.52
C LEU A 91 1.68 0.95 -19.36
N MET A 92 1.97 2.23 -19.11
CA MET A 92 1.38 3.33 -19.87
C MET A 92 1.84 3.36 -21.33
N ASP A 93 3.10 3.01 -21.60
CA ASP A 93 3.62 2.89 -22.96
C ASP A 93 3.03 1.68 -23.68
N LEU A 94 2.83 0.57 -22.98
CA LEU A 94 2.13 -0.61 -23.50
C LEU A 94 0.71 -0.25 -23.96
N PHE A 95 -0.04 0.48 -23.15
CA PHE A 95 -1.39 0.93 -23.52
C PHE A 95 -1.36 1.93 -24.68
N ALA A 96 -0.34 2.79 -24.78
CA ALA A 96 -0.16 3.69 -25.91
C ALA A 96 0.03 2.93 -27.23
N ILE A 97 0.90 1.91 -27.22
CA ILE A 97 1.25 1.11 -28.40
C ILE A 97 0.06 0.25 -28.84
N LYS A 98 -0.68 -0.32 -27.88
CA LYS A 98 -1.76 -1.27 -28.17
C LYS A 98 -3.11 -0.62 -28.44
N THR A 99 -3.33 0.60 -27.95
CA THR A 99 -4.60 1.32 -28.14
C THR A 99 -4.51 2.27 -29.34
N LYS A 100 -5.38 2.09 -30.34
CA LYS A 100 -5.48 3.03 -31.48
C LYS A 100 -5.66 4.48 -30.96
N LYS A 101 -4.72 5.37 -31.35
CA LYS A 101 -4.67 6.80 -31.00
C LYS A 101 -4.42 7.15 -29.52
N GLY A 102 -4.07 6.18 -28.67
CA GLY A 102 -3.70 6.48 -27.27
C GLY A 102 -4.82 7.11 -26.42
N TRP A 103 -6.10 6.95 -26.81
CA TRP A 103 -7.22 7.52 -26.05
C TRP A 103 -7.29 6.99 -24.62
N PHE A 104 -6.92 5.72 -24.41
CA PHE A 104 -6.88 5.13 -23.07
C PHE A 104 -5.87 5.83 -22.16
N ASN A 105 -4.71 6.24 -22.69
CA ASN A 105 -3.73 7.01 -21.93
C ASN A 105 -4.26 8.40 -21.55
N TRP A 106 -5.00 9.06 -22.45
CA TRP A 106 -5.65 10.32 -22.14
C TRP A 106 -6.69 10.18 -21.04
N LEU A 107 -7.50 9.12 -21.09
CA LEU A 107 -8.45 8.81 -20.03
C LEU A 107 -7.75 8.57 -18.69
N LEU A 108 -6.68 7.77 -18.66
CA LEU A 108 -5.88 7.55 -17.46
C LEU A 108 -5.25 8.84 -16.93
N LEU A 109 -4.70 9.68 -17.81
CA LEU A 109 -4.13 10.97 -17.42
C LEU A 109 -5.17 11.89 -16.79
N ILE A 110 -6.37 11.98 -17.35
CA ILE A 110 -7.46 12.79 -16.80
C ILE A 110 -7.86 12.27 -15.41
N ILE A 111 -7.96 10.95 -15.25
CA ILE A 111 -8.23 10.33 -13.95
C ILE A 111 -7.10 10.67 -12.97
N MET A 112 -5.84 10.46 -13.35
CA MET A 112 -4.69 10.79 -12.49
C MET A 112 -4.65 12.27 -12.11
N LEU A 113 -4.93 13.17 -13.05
CA LEU A 113 -4.95 14.61 -12.81
C LEU A 113 -5.99 15.02 -11.78
N ILE A 114 -7.15 14.36 -11.76
CA ILE A 114 -8.22 14.64 -10.79
C ILE A 114 -7.92 13.98 -9.45
N PHE A 115 -7.51 12.70 -9.44
CA PHE A 115 -7.41 11.91 -8.22
C PHE A 115 -6.11 12.16 -7.45
N ILE A 116 -4.95 12.35 -8.12
CA ILE A 116 -3.67 12.56 -7.43
C ILE A 116 -3.71 13.76 -6.48
N PRO A 117 -4.20 14.95 -6.86
CA PRO A 117 -4.28 16.09 -5.94
C PRO A 117 -5.22 15.83 -4.76
N VAL A 118 -6.33 15.12 -4.98
CA VAL A 118 -7.30 14.77 -3.93
C VAL A 118 -6.66 13.80 -2.92
N PHE A 119 -5.95 12.77 -3.40
CA PHE A 119 -5.22 11.84 -2.55
C PHE A 119 -4.09 12.54 -1.79
N ALA A 120 -3.31 13.38 -2.46
CA ALA A 120 -2.25 14.16 -1.82
C ALA A 120 -2.81 15.08 -0.72
N ALA A 121 -3.92 15.79 -1.00
CA ALA A 121 -4.59 16.62 -0.02
C ALA A 121 -5.06 15.81 1.19
N SER A 122 -5.66 14.63 0.98
CA SER A 122 -6.10 13.73 2.06
C SER A 122 -4.95 13.30 2.99
N ILE A 123 -3.80 12.96 2.41
CA ILE A 123 -2.61 12.56 3.17
C ILE A 123 -2.08 13.75 3.98
N ILE A 124 -1.95 14.92 3.33
CA ILE A 124 -1.42 16.14 3.95
C ILE A 124 -2.32 16.61 5.10
N THR A 125 -3.64 16.62 4.92
CA THR A 125 -4.58 17.08 5.96
C THR A 125 -4.56 16.17 7.17
N THR A 126 -4.51 14.85 6.97
CA THR A 126 -4.50 13.90 8.09
C THR A 126 -3.16 13.89 8.81
N LEU A 127 -2.05 14.01 8.09
CA LEU A 127 -0.74 14.20 8.70
C LEU A 127 -0.75 15.48 9.55
N GLY A 128 -1.27 16.58 9.01
CA GLY A 128 -1.43 17.84 9.72
C GLY A 128 -2.30 17.74 10.97
N GLN A 129 -3.43 17.02 10.90
CA GLN A 129 -4.32 16.78 12.05
C GLN A 129 -3.63 15.94 13.12
N SER A 130 -2.92 14.89 12.72
CA SER A 130 -2.18 14.01 13.64
C SER A 130 -1.08 14.78 14.36
N LEU A 131 -0.33 15.63 13.66
CA LEU A 131 0.71 16.47 14.25
C LEU A 131 0.13 17.56 15.16
N ALA A 132 -0.95 18.22 14.74
CA ALA A 132 -1.63 19.20 15.58
C ALA A 132 -2.15 18.58 16.88
N TRP A 133 -2.63 17.33 16.83
CA TRP A 133 -3.07 16.59 18.01
C TRP A 133 -1.90 16.19 18.92
N ILE A 134 -0.77 15.73 18.36
CA ILE A 134 0.42 15.33 19.13
C ILE A 134 1.08 16.54 19.80
N PHE A 135 1.26 17.65 19.07
CA PHE A 135 1.92 18.84 19.60
C PHE A 135 1.00 19.72 20.43
N GLY A 136 -0.33 19.62 20.24
CA GLY A 136 -1.32 20.40 21.00
C GLY A 136 -1.38 21.88 20.66
N PHE A 137 -0.68 22.34 19.61
CA PHE A 137 -0.70 23.73 19.15
C PHE A 137 -0.62 23.83 17.62
N GLY A 138 -1.09 24.97 17.10
CA GLY A 138 -1.06 25.27 15.67
C GLY A 138 -2.24 24.69 14.90
N ASN A 139 -2.52 25.27 13.73
CA ASN A 139 -3.57 24.77 12.84
C ASN A 139 -3.05 23.55 12.06
N TYR A 140 -3.91 22.55 11.85
CA TYR A 140 -3.59 21.35 11.06
C TYR A 140 -3.10 21.68 9.65
N LEU A 141 -3.60 22.76 9.03
CA LEU A 141 -3.16 23.21 7.70
C LEU A 141 -1.69 23.64 7.70
N PHE A 142 -1.25 24.35 8.74
CA PHE A 142 0.12 24.82 8.83
C PHE A 142 1.09 23.64 8.97
N TRP A 143 0.78 22.68 9.83
CA TRP A 143 1.56 21.45 9.97
C TRP A 143 1.59 20.63 8.69
N GLY A 144 0.44 20.43 8.04
CA GLY A 144 0.34 19.69 6.79
C GLY A 144 1.15 20.31 5.66
N ILE A 145 0.97 21.62 5.41
CA ILE A 145 1.69 22.35 4.35
C ILE A 145 3.20 22.35 4.62
N SER A 146 3.62 22.56 5.87
CA SER A 146 5.03 22.56 6.23
C SER A 146 5.69 21.21 5.94
N MET A 147 5.03 20.11 6.32
CA MET A 147 5.54 18.76 6.06
C MET A 147 5.52 18.41 4.57
N SER A 148 4.49 18.85 3.84
CA SER A 148 4.43 18.70 2.39
C SER A 148 5.58 19.42 1.69
N LEU A 149 5.92 20.63 2.14
CA LEU A 149 7.04 21.39 1.59
C LEU A 149 8.37 20.70 1.88
N ILE A 150 8.57 20.18 3.09
CA ILE A 150 9.76 19.39 3.44
C ILE A 150 9.85 18.14 2.56
N ALA A 151 8.74 17.42 2.38
CA ALA A 151 8.69 16.26 1.50
C ALA A 151 9.02 16.62 0.04
N ALA A 152 8.49 17.73 -0.47
CA ALA A 152 8.80 18.22 -1.81
C ALA A 152 10.29 18.56 -1.97
N VAL A 153 10.89 19.24 -0.99
CA VAL A 153 12.32 19.55 -0.97
C VAL A 153 13.16 18.28 -0.91
N LEU A 154 12.76 17.30 -0.09
CA LEU A 154 13.42 16.00 -0.02
C LEU A 154 13.34 15.22 -1.32
N VAL A 155 12.23 15.30 -2.07
CA VAL A 155 12.11 14.65 -3.38
C VAL A 155 12.98 15.35 -4.42
N LEU A 156 13.04 16.69 -4.41
CA LEU A 156 13.81 17.47 -5.38
C LEU A 156 15.33 17.40 -5.14
N LEU A 157 15.77 17.36 -3.88
CA LEU A 157 17.20 17.35 -3.51
C LEU A 157 17.71 15.97 -3.11
N GLY A 158 16.83 15.07 -2.70
CA GLY A 158 17.19 13.79 -2.11
C GLY A 158 17.71 12.79 -3.13
N ARG A 159 18.78 12.09 -2.76
CA ARG A 159 19.21 10.88 -3.47
C ARG A 159 18.17 9.79 -3.21
N TYR A 160 17.83 8.99 -4.23
CA TYR A 160 16.87 7.86 -4.14
C TYR A 160 17.03 7.02 -2.85
N ARG A 161 18.28 6.76 -2.46
CA ARG A 161 18.62 5.99 -1.25
C ARG A 161 18.10 6.60 0.06
N LEU A 162 18.02 7.93 0.18
CA LEU A 162 17.49 8.59 1.37
C LEU A 162 15.98 8.38 1.48
N LEU A 163 15.26 8.47 0.36
CA LEU A 163 13.82 8.23 0.31
C LEU A 163 13.50 6.78 0.69
N GLU A 164 14.21 5.82 0.08
CA GLU A 164 14.07 4.39 0.37
C GLU A 164 14.28 4.07 1.86
N VAL A 165 15.37 4.56 2.45
CA VAL A 165 15.67 4.28 3.87
C VAL A 165 14.64 4.94 4.78
N SER A 166 14.24 6.19 4.50
CA SER A 166 13.23 6.88 5.31
C SER A 166 11.88 6.14 5.32
N GLN A 167 11.45 5.66 4.15
CA GLN A 167 10.20 4.93 3.99
C GLN A 167 10.26 3.56 4.68
N ALA A 168 11.38 2.84 4.55
CA ALA A 168 11.59 1.57 5.23
C ALA A 168 11.53 1.72 6.77
N ILE A 169 12.09 2.80 7.32
CA ILE A 169 12.01 3.10 8.76
C ILE A 169 10.55 3.31 9.19
N PHE A 170 9.78 4.11 8.47
CA PHE A 170 8.37 4.34 8.81
C PHE A 170 7.55 3.07 8.78
N VAL A 171 7.72 2.23 7.75
CA VAL A 171 7.04 0.93 7.67
C VAL A 171 7.44 0.01 8.83
N ALA A 172 8.73 -0.02 9.19
CA ALA A 172 9.20 -0.82 10.32
C ALA A 172 8.57 -0.37 11.64
N VAL A 173 8.50 0.95 11.90
CA VAL A 173 7.86 1.50 13.10
C VAL A 173 6.37 1.14 13.15
N LEU A 174 5.66 1.29 12.02
CA LEU A 174 4.25 0.92 11.94
C LEU A 174 4.03 -0.58 12.19
N ALA A 175 4.86 -1.44 11.60
CA ALA A 175 4.79 -2.88 11.80
C ALA A 175 5.03 -3.28 13.27
N ILE A 176 6.06 -2.70 13.90
CA ILE A 176 6.35 -2.93 15.32
C ILE A 176 5.19 -2.45 16.19
N GLY A 177 4.66 -1.25 15.91
CA GLY A 177 3.51 -0.70 16.64
C GLY A 177 2.27 -1.58 16.54
N ALA A 178 1.99 -2.14 15.36
CA ALA A 178 0.90 -3.09 15.16
C ALA A 178 1.11 -4.39 15.97
N ILE A 179 2.31 -4.96 15.95
CA ILE A 179 2.64 -6.17 16.72
C ILE A 179 2.46 -5.91 18.23
N VAL A 180 3.00 -4.80 18.73
CA VAL A 180 2.86 -4.42 20.14
C VAL A 180 1.38 -4.22 20.51
N SER A 181 0.59 -3.59 19.65
CA SER A 181 -0.84 -3.39 19.87
C SER A 181 -1.59 -4.72 20.03
N VAL A 182 -1.26 -5.73 19.21
CA VAL A 182 -1.84 -7.07 19.32
C VAL A 182 -1.40 -7.77 20.61
N LEU A 183 -0.14 -7.63 21.00
CA LEU A 183 0.39 -8.24 22.24
C LEU A 183 -0.20 -7.65 23.51
N LEU A 184 -0.58 -6.36 23.48
CA LEU A 184 -1.22 -5.68 24.61
C LEU A 184 -2.73 -5.90 24.67
N LEU A 185 -3.33 -6.47 23.62
CA LEU A 185 -4.77 -6.69 23.57
C LEU A 185 -5.20 -7.73 24.61
N SER A 186 -6.20 -7.38 25.42
CA SER A 186 -6.76 -8.25 26.46
C SER A 186 -8.28 -8.36 26.29
N PRO A 187 -8.86 -9.57 26.12
CA PRO A 187 -8.19 -10.87 26.04
C PRO A 187 -7.36 -11.05 24.77
N ALA A 188 -6.31 -11.88 24.85
CA ALA A 188 -5.48 -12.19 23.70
C ALA A 188 -6.31 -12.96 22.65
N PRO A 189 -6.23 -12.58 21.36
CA PRO A 189 -6.98 -13.26 20.32
C PRO A 189 -6.44 -14.68 20.11
N ASP A 190 -7.33 -15.67 20.07
CA ASP A 190 -6.95 -17.06 19.84
C ASP A 190 -6.36 -17.22 18.42
N ILE A 191 -5.18 -17.85 18.31
CA ILE A 191 -4.51 -18.07 17.01
C ILE A 191 -5.41 -18.85 16.05
N VAL A 192 -6.22 -19.77 16.59
CA VAL A 192 -7.17 -20.57 15.82
C VAL A 192 -8.30 -19.69 15.26
N GLU A 193 -8.78 -18.72 16.05
CA GLU A 193 -9.83 -17.78 15.64
C GLU A 193 -9.31 -16.78 14.58
N ILE A 194 -8.07 -16.32 14.74
CA ILE A 194 -7.40 -15.51 13.70
C ILE A 194 -7.31 -16.33 12.40
N GLY A 195 -6.82 -17.57 12.49
CA GLY A 195 -6.66 -18.45 11.34
C GLY A 195 -7.99 -18.75 10.63
N SER A 196 -9.05 -19.06 11.37
CA SER A 196 -10.36 -19.36 10.77
C SER A 196 -10.95 -18.14 10.08
N ASN A 197 -10.99 -16.99 10.76
CA ASN A 197 -11.54 -15.76 10.20
C ASN A 197 -10.73 -15.20 9.02
N LEU A 198 -9.47 -15.60 8.87
CA LEU A 198 -8.65 -15.26 7.71
C LEU A 198 -9.13 -15.94 6.42
N PHE A 199 -9.64 -17.17 6.53
CA PHE A 199 -10.09 -17.98 5.39
C PHE A 199 -11.63 -18.04 5.23
N SER A 200 -12.38 -17.54 6.20
CA SER A 200 -13.85 -17.44 6.19
C SER A 200 -14.36 -16.31 5.27
N ILE A 201 -14.00 -16.36 3.99
CA ILE A 201 -14.39 -15.34 2.99
C ILE A 201 -15.91 -15.26 2.87
N GLY A 202 -16.47 -14.08 3.15
CA GLY A 202 -17.90 -13.81 3.06
C GLY A 202 -18.75 -14.41 4.19
N GLN A 203 -18.13 -15.00 5.21
CA GLN A 203 -18.81 -15.51 6.40
C GLN A 203 -18.66 -14.51 7.56
N ASN A 204 -19.52 -14.63 8.57
CA ASN A 204 -19.50 -13.83 9.80
C ASN A 204 -19.59 -12.30 9.60
N ILE A 205 -20.12 -11.83 8.47
CA ILE A 205 -20.31 -10.38 8.25
C ILE A 205 -21.31 -9.86 9.30
N PRO A 206 -20.96 -8.85 10.10
CA PRO A 206 -21.89 -8.27 11.06
C PRO A 206 -23.11 -7.67 10.36
N ASP A 207 -24.32 -7.94 10.86
CA ASP A 207 -25.56 -7.40 10.28
C ASP A 207 -25.76 -5.91 10.62
N SER A 208 -25.18 -5.46 11.74
CA SER A 208 -25.31 -4.08 12.23
C SER A 208 -24.09 -3.65 13.03
N TYR A 209 -23.92 -2.33 13.16
CA TYR A 209 -22.89 -1.76 14.03
C TYR A 209 -23.24 -2.02 15.51
N PRO A 210 -22.25 -2.31 16.36
CA PRO A 210 -22.45 -2.39 17.81
C PRO A 210 -23.05 -1.09 18.38
N ALA A 211 -23.84 -1.20 19.44
CA ALA A 211 -24.55 -0.05 20.04
C ALA A 211 -23.62 1.07 20.57
N TRP A 212 -22.36 0.76 20.90
CA TRP A 212 -21.38 1.76 21.35
C TRP A 212 -20.95 2.71 20.23
N VAL A 213 -21.06 2.30 18.97
CA VAL A 213 -20.69 3.11 17.81
C VAL A 213 -21.53 4.39 17.76
N ASP A 214 -22.76 4.33 18.25
CA ASP A 214 -23.71 5.44 18.29
C ASP A 214 -23.29 6.53 19.28
N GLN A 215 -22.41 6.19 20.22
CA GLN A 215 -21.90 7.10 21.24
C GLN A 215 -20.63 7.83 20.76
N VAL A 216 -20.04 7.42 19.63
CA VAL A 216 -18.81 8.03 19.11
C VAL A 216 -19.16 9.30 18.34
N HIS A 217 -18.80 10.45 18.91
CA HIS A 217 -18.97 11.75 18.27
C HIS A 217 -18.22 11.80 16.93
N GLY A 218 -18.95 12.11 15.86
CA GLY A 218 -18.39 12.25 14.51
C GLY A 218 -18.30 10.95 13.70
N PHE A 219 -18.73 9.81 14.23
CA PHE A 219 -18.78 8.57 13.47
C PHE A 219 -20.00 8.57 12.52
N GLN A 220 -19.74 8.58 11.21
CA GLN A 220 -20.80 8.42 10.21
C GLN A 220 -20.99 6.93 9.89
N LYS A 221 -22.19 6.42 10.17
CA LYS A 221 -22.56 5.03 9.83
C LYS A 221 -22.67 4.86 8.31
N THR A 222 -21.65 4.27 7.70
CA THR A 222 -21.70 3.83 6.31
C THR A 222 -22.25 2.41 6.22
N PRO A 223 -23.00 2.04 5.17
CA PRO A 223 -23.40 0.65 4.97
C PRO A 223 -22.19 -0.29 5.01
N ILE A 224 -22.29 -1.39 5.75
CA ILE A 224 -21.17 -2.33 5.97
C ILE A 224 -20.55 -2.81 4.64
N PRO A 225 -21.32 -3.18 3.61
CA PRO A 225 -20.75 -3.54 2.31
C PRO A 225 -19.96 -2.41 1.65
N LEU A 226 -20.37 -1.15 1.84
CA LEU A 226 -19.68 0.02 1.30
C LEU A 226 -18.36 0.27 2.03
N THR A 227 -18.33 0.07 3.35
CA THR A 227 -17.09 0.14 4.15
C THR A 227 -16.11 -0.95 3.73
N MET A 228 -16.58 -2.18 3.53
CA MET A 228 -15.77 -3.30 3.05
C MET A 228 -15.22 -3.02 1.65
N LEU A 229 -16.07 -2.53 0.73
CA LEU A 229 -15.65 -2.16 -0.62
C LEU A 229 -14.67 -0.99 -0.60
N GLY A 230 -14.88 0.00 0.26
CA GLY A 230 -13.94 1.09 0.48
C GLY A 230 -12.57 0.60 0.95
N TYR A 231 -12.54 -0.30 1.94
CA TYR A 231 -11.30 -0.91 2.41
C TYR A 231 -10.60 -1.72 1.31
N LEU A 232 -11.32 -2.59 0.60
CA LEU A 232 -10.78 -3.33 -0.56
C LEU A 232 -10.30 -2.38 -1.69
N GLY A 233 -10.97 -1.24 -1.88
CA GLY A 233 -10.53 -0.18 -2.79
C GLY A 233 -9.18 0.38 -2.38
N THR A 234 -9.01 0.72 -1.09
CA THR A 234 -7.70 1.19 -0.57
C THR A 234 -6.60 0.13 -0.59
N LEU A 235 -6.96 -1.14 -0.76
CA LEU A 235 -6.03 -2.24 -0.92
C LEU A 235 -5.61 -2.42 -2.39
N THR A 236 -6.54 -2.22 -3.33
CA THR A 236 -6.37 -2.48 -4.77
C THR A 236 -5.79 -1.30 -5.56
N PHE A 237 -6.18 -0.06 -5.26
CA PHE A 237 -5.76 1.13 -6.02
C PHE A 237 -4.28 1.51 -5.82
N THR A 238 -3.69 1.16 -4.68
CA THR A 238 -2.27 1.42 -4.36
C THR A 238 -1.28 0.56 -5.15
N LEU A 239 -1.77 -0.41 -5.95
CA LEU A 239 -0.95 -1.42 -6.63
C LEU A 239 -0.82 -1.22 -8.14
N ILE A 240 -1.37 -0.13 -8.68
CA ILE A 240 -1.16 0.27 -10.07
C ILE A 240 -0.07 1.35 -10.08
N PRO A 241 1.20 1.01 -10.34
CA PRO A 241 2.27 1.98 -10.51
C PRO A 241 2.12 2.80 -11.80
#